data_AF-A0A7J6QXT6-F1
#
_entry.id   AF-A0A7J6QXT6-F1
#
_cell.length_a   1.000
_cell.length_b   1.000
_cell.length_c   1.000
_cell.angle_alpha   90.00
_cell.angle_beta   90.00
_cell.angle_gamma   90.00
#
_symmetry.space_group_name_H-M   'P 1'
#
loop_
_entity.id
_entity.type
_entity.pdbx_description
1 polymer ?
#
loop_
_entity_poly.entity_id
_entity_poly.type
_entity_poly.pdbx_seq_one_letter_code
_entity_poly.pdbx_strand_id
1 'polypeptide(L)'
;MRSGPLPGTCGLASDRVRALGWEDRVEVVCGSIQDYDGPCDIGIGLHACGALTDMIIDFCTGRNCSFVVCPCCYGQIAGTEGAGEGQLPKSHHAVGEVLSEQEFKTVASLADYSVVDGKDGFDYAGRPEYRIARACMRVVDTDRLIHARDRFGYVVSLSRILPETCTPKNSVIIGRATAR
;
A
#
# COMPACT_ATOMS: atom_id res chain seq x y z
N MET A 1 11.42 -17.57 22.19
CA MET A 1 12.19 -17.50 20.93
C MET A 1 12.11 -18.85 20.23
N ARG A 2 11.52 -18.91 19.03
CA ARG A 2 11.42 -20.14 18.25
C ARG A 2 12.73 -20.33 17.47
N SER A 3 13.59 -21.20 17.97
CA SER A 3 14.90 -21.54 17.38
C SER A 3 14.74 -22.58 16.27
N GLY A 4 14.26 -22.15 15.11
CA GLY A 4 14.19 -22.96 13.89
C GLY A 4 14.36 -22.09 12.65
N PRO A 5 14.75 -22.66 11.49
CA PRO A 5 14.84 -21.91 10.25
C PRO A 5 13.47 -21.30 9.91
N LEU A 6 13.46 -20.01 9.56
CA LEU A 6 12.24 -19.33 9.18
C LEU A 6 11.72 -19.87 7.85
N PRO A 7 10.41 -20.12 7.70
CA PRO A 7 9.86 -20.73 6.48
C PRO A 7 9.81 -19.73 5.32
N GLY A 8 9.81 -20.25 4.10
CA GLY A 8 9.47 -19.49 2.88
C GLY A 8 10.35 -18.26 2.61
N THR A 9 9.72 -17.16 2.19
CA THR A 9 10.38 -15.89 1.83
C THR A 9 11.17 -15.27 2.99
N CYS A 10 10.69 -15.48 4.21
CA CYS A 10 11.33 -15.08 5.45
C CYS A 10 12.70 -15.75 5.67
N GLY A 11 12.81 -17.05 5.38
CA GLY A 11 14.07 -17.79 5.44
C GLY A 11 15.10 -17.21 4.47
N LEU A 12 14.68 -16.96 3.22
CA LEU A 12 15.53 -16.34 2.21
C LEU A 12 16.00 -14.94 2.61
N ALA A 13 15.13 -14.12 3.21
CA ALA A 13 15.51 -12.81 3.73
C ALA A 13 16.57 -12.94 4.84
N SER A 14 16.37 -13.88 5.76
CA SER A 14 17.30 -14.14 6.87
C SER A 14 18.67 -14.60 6.38
N ASP A 15 18.71 -15.48 5.38
CA ASP A 15 19.98 -15.94 4.79
C ASP A 15 20.74 -14.81 4.10
N ARG A 16 20.03 -13.88 3.46
CA ARG A 16 20.64 -12.67 2.87
C ARG A 16 21.21 -11.74 3.93
N VAL A 17 20.50 -11.54 5.05
CA VAL A 17 20.99 -10.74 6.19
C VAL A 17 22.27 -11.35 6.76
N ARG A 18 22.31 -12.67 6.95
CA ARG A 18 23.52 -13.39 7.40
C ARG A 18 24.68 -13.27 6.43
N ALA A 19 24.42 -13.44 5.13
CA ALA A 19 25.46 -13.32 4.10
C ALA A 19 26.09 -11.91 4.06
N LEU A 20 25.35 -10.88 4.48
CA LEU A 20 25.84 -9.51 4.60
C LEU A 20 26.49 -9.20 5.96
N GLY A 21 26.36 -10.09 6.94
CA GLY A 21 26.83 -9.87 8.32
C GLY A 21 26.08 -8.73 9.04
N TRP A 22 24.78 -8.54 8.74
CA TRP A 22 23.96 -7.44 9.26
C TRP A 22 22.97 -7.86 10.34
N GLU A 23 23.23 -8.98 11.02
CA GLU A 23 22.35 -9.55 12.04
C GLU A 23 22.18 -8.62 13.27
N ASP A 24 23.11 -7.68 13.48
CA ASP A 24 23.05 -6.63 14.50
C ASP A 24 22.17 -5.42 14.11
N ARG A 25 21.74 -5.34 12.84
CA ARG A 25 21.05 -4.18 12.25
C ARG A 25 19.72 -4.50 11.60
N VAL A 26 19.53 -5.75 11.15
CA VAL A 26 18.33 -6.17 10.44
C VAL A 26 17.74 -7.39 11.13
N GLU A 27 16.54 -7.20 11.69
CA GLU A 27 15.73 -8.29 12.21
C GLU A 27 14.71 -8.72 11.14
N VAL A 28 14.56 -10.04 10.96
CA VAL A 28 13.52 -10.62 10.10
C VAL A 28 12.43 -11.21 10.98
N VAL A 29 11.24 -10.61 10.93
CA VAL A 29 10.05 -11.06 11.66
C VAL A 29 9.09 -11.73 10.69
N CYS A 30 8.56 -12.89 11.08
CA CYS A 30 7.62 -13.66 10.25
C CYS A 30 6.29 -13.80 10.96
N GLY A 31 5.30 -13.07 10.46
CA GLY A 31 3.96 -13.00 11.00
C GLY A 31 3.13 -11.97 10.25
N SER A 32 1.96 -11.67 10.78
CA SER A 32 1.13 -10.57 10.27
C SER A 32 1.71 -9.23 10.75
N ILE A 33 1.48 -8.16 9.99
CA ILE A 33 1.91 -6.81 10.40
C ILE A 33 1.32 -6.40 11.75
N GLN A 34 0.14 -6.92 12.11
CA GLN A 34 -0.51 -6.64 13.39
C GLN A 34 0.24 -7.26 14.58
N ASP A 35 1.04 -8.31 14.36
CA ASP A 35 1.77 -9.02 15.40
C ASP A 35 3.05 -8.28 15.84
N TYR A 36 3.47 -7.25 15.09
CA TYR A 36 4.65 -6.46 15.42
C TYR A 36 4.32 -5.35 16.43
N ASP A 37 5.01 -5.38 17.57
CA ASP A 37 4.84 -4.45 18.70
C ASP A 37 6.09 -3.59 18.98
N GLY A 38 7.13 -3.70 18.15
CA GLY A 38 8.36 -2.94 18.26
C GLY A 38 8.25 -1.47 17.83
N PRO A 39 9.34 -0.69 18.00
CA PRO A 39 9.39 0.72 17.61
C PRO A 39 9.29 0.91 16.08
N CYS A 40 8.64 1.98 15.63
CA CYS A 40 8.50 2.33 14.21
C CYS A 40 8.57 3.85 14.04
N ASP A 41 9.57 4.31 13.28
CA ASP A 41 9.65 5.71 12.82
C ASP A 41 9.07 5.86 11.41
N ILE A 42 9.34 4.88 10.53
CA ILE A 42 8.86 4.84 9.14
C ILE A 42 8.45 3.41 8.74
N GLY A 43 7.21 3.23 8.29
CA GLY A 43 6.74 2.03 7.61
C GLY A 43 6.93 2.13 6.09
N ILE A 44 7.54 1.11 5.48
CA ILE A 44 7.76 1.05 4.04
C ILE A 44 7.04 -0.17 3.47
N GLY A 45 6.16 0.04 2.49
CA GLY A 45 5.44 -1.02 1.80
C GLY A 45 5.74 -1.04 0.30
N LEU A 46 6.27 -2.14 -0.21
CA LEU A 46 6.47 -2.36 -1.65
C LEU A 46 5.62 -3.53 -2.10
N HIS A 47 4.98 -3.38 -3.26
CA HIS A 47 4.00 -4.37 -3.73
C HIS A 47 2.94 -4.65 -2.64
N ALA A 48 2.44 -3.57 -2.02
CA ALA A 48 1.40 -3.65 -0.99
C ALA A 48 0.04 -3.80 -1.67
N CYS A 49 -0.48 -5.02 -1.78
CA CYS A 49 -1.70 -5.26 -2.56
C CYS A 49 -2.96 -5.08 -1.72
N GLY A 50 -3.91 -4.30 -2.25
CA GLY A 50 -5.24 -4.07 -1.67
C GLY A 50 -5.19 -3.78 -0.18
N ALA A 51 -5.82 -4.68 0.57
CA ALA A 51 -5.83 -4.76 2.03
C ALA A 51 -4.48 -4.50 2.72
N LEU A 52 -3.35 -4.97 2.16
CA LEU A 52 -2.04 -4.78 2.79
C LEU A 52 -1.62 -3.31 2.81
N THR A 53 -1.97 -2.53 1.79
CA THR A 53 -1.74 -1.08 1.80
C THR A 53 -2.48 -0.44 2.97
N ASP A 54 -3.75 -0.82 3.15
CA ASP A 54 -4.60 -0.28 4.20
C ASP A 54 -4.08 -0.70 5.58
N MET A 55 -3.68 -1.96 5.76
CA MET A 55 -3.06 -2.45 7.01
C MET A 55 -1.76 -1.72 7.36
N ILE A 56 -0.91 -1.40 6.38
CA ILE A 56 0.33 -0.62 6.63
C ILE A 56 -0.01 0.79 7.06
N ILE A 57 -0.96 1.45 6.38
CA ILE A 57 -1.39 2.81 6.73
C ILE A 57 -1.99 2.82 8.14
N ASP A 58 -2.91 1.89 8.44
CA ASP A 58 -3.58 1.79 9.73
C ASP A 58 -2.58 1.46 10.87
N PHE A 59 -1.60 0.58 10.61
CA PHE A 59 -0.49 0.30 11.54
C PHE A 59 0.31 1.57 11.85
N CYS A 60 0.66 2.34 10.81
CA CYS A 60 1.49 3.53 10.95
C CYS A 60 0.74 4.67 11.64
N THR A 61 -0.50 4.96 11.22
CA THR A 61 -1.33 6.02 11.82
C THR A 61 -1.67 5.71 13.27
N GLY A 62 -1.93 4.44 13.60
CA GLY A 62 -2.16 4.00 14.98
C GLY A 62 -0.96 4.19 15.90
N ARG A 63 0.26 4.26 15.36
CA ARG A 63 1.52 4.39 16.10
C ARG A 63 2.20 5.75 15.94
N ASN A 64 1.60 6.68 15.20
CA ASN A 64 2.24 7.95 14.80
C ASN A 64 3.57 7.74 14.04
N CYS A 65 3.68 6.65 13.29
CA CYS A 65 4.80 6.32 12.42
C CYS A 65 4.57 6.93 11.03
N SER A 66 5.60 7.47 10.37
CA SER A 66 5.45 7.92 8.97
C SER A 66 5.33 6.70 8.04
N PHE A 67 4.81 6.88 6.82
CA PHE A 67 4.70 5.79 5.86
C PHE A 67 5.01 6.19 4.42
N VAL A 68 5.58 5.22 3.67
CA VAL A 68 5.79 5.28 2.22
C VAL A 68 5.35 3.95 1.63
N VAL A 69 4.29 3.94 0.82
CA VAL A 69 3.69 2.70 0.31
C VAL A 69 3.51 2.77 -1.19
N CYS A 70 3.90 1.71 -1.90
CA CYS A 70 3.70 1.50 -3.33
C CYS A 70 2.60 0.44 -3.54
N PRO A 71 1.34 0.85 -3.78
CA PRO A 71 0.23 -0.09 -3.93
C PRO A 71 0.32 -0.85 -5.25
N CYS A 72 -0.04 -2.14 -5.23
CA CYS A 72 -0.09 -2.96 -6.43
C CYS A 72 -1.49 -3.43 -6.83
N CYS A 73 -2.43 -3.57 -5.92
CA CYS A 73 -3.78 -4.00 -6.26
C CYS A 73 -4.79 -3.14 -5.51
N TYR A 74 -5.96 -2.96 -6.11
CA TYR A 74 -6.99 -2.04 -5.67
C TYR A 74 -8.37 -2.71 -5.57
N GLY A 75 -8.68 -3.73 -6.37
CA GLY A 75 -9.98 -4.39 -6.36
C GLY A 75 -10.25 -5.20 -5.09
N GLN A 76 -9.21 -5.59 -4.34
CA GLN A 76 -9.32 -6.33 -3.08
C GLN A 76 -9.17 -5.42 -1.84
N ILE A 77 -9.85 -4.29 -1.85
CA ILE A 77 -9.92 -3.38 -0.69
C ILE A 77 -11.16 -3.63 0.19
N ALA A 78 -12.11 -4.46 -0.27
CA ALA A 78 -13.27 -4.88 0.49
C ALA A 78 -13.47 -6.40 0.35
N GLY A 79 -13.49 -7.13 1.47
CA GLY A 79 -14.02 -8.50 1.48
C GLY A 79 -13.14 -9.60 2.08
N THR A 80 -12.06 -9.31 2.78
CA THR A 80 -11.36 -10.34 3.59
C THR A 80 -11.41 -9.98 5.07
N GLU A 81 -11.74 -10.96 5.90
CA GLU A 81 -11.60 -10.85 7.36
C GLU A 81 -10.17 -10.38 7.70
N GLY A 82 -10.05 -9.30 8.49
CA GLY A 82 -8.76 -8.69 8.85
C GLY A 82 -8.19 -7.66 7.87
N ALA A 83 -8.86 -7.37 6.74
CA ALA A 83 -8.52 -6.27 5.85
C ALA A 83 -9.41 -5.05 6.11
N GLY A 84 -8.81 -3.96 6.60
CA GLY A 84 -9.42 -2.63 6.68
C GLY A 84 -10.89 -2.65 7.11
N GLU A 85 -11.14 -2.91 8.39
CA GLU A 85 -12.50 -2.80 8.93
C GLU A 85 -13.01 -1.36 8.76
N GLY A 86 -14.09 -1.19 7.99
CA GLY A 86 -14.71 0.11 7.82
C GLY A 86 -15.55 0.22 6.55
N GLN A 87 -16.43 1.21 6.55
CA GLN A 87 -17.19 1.59 5.38
C GLN A 87 -16.25 2.29 4.37
N LEU A 88 -16.36 1.91 3.10
CA LEU A 88 -15.66 2.59 2.00
C LEU A 88 -16.58 3.61 1.33
N PRO A 89 -16.05 4.71 0.78
CA PRO A 89 -14.67 5.22 0.93
C PRO A 89 -14.32 5.59 2.39
N LYS A 90 -13.02 5.51 2.76
CA LYS A 90 -12.54 5.82 4.12
C LYS A 90 -12.67 7.31 4.48
N SER A 91 -12.68 8.20 3.47
CA SER A 91 -12.87 9.65 3.65
C SER A 91 -14.34 10.05 3.46
N HIS A 92 -15.15 9.88 4.51
CA HIS A 92 -16.59 10.13 4.46
C HIS A 92 -16.96 11.56 4.01
N HIS A 93 -16.28 12.58 4.53
CA HIS A 93 -16.53 14.01 4.25
C HIS A 93 -15.77 14.54 3.02
N ALA A 94 -15.32 13.65 2.13
CA ALA A 94 -14.65 14.03 0.90
C ALA A 94 -15.07 13.09 -0.24
N VAL A 95 -14.40 11.94 -0.38
CA VAL A 95 -14.74 10.99 -1.45
C VAL A 95 -16.14 10.40 -1.19
N GLY A 96 -16.51 10.19 0.07
CA GLY A 96 -17.84 9.68 0.46
C GLY A 96 -19.01 10.61 0.20
N GLU A 97 -18.77 11.92 0.00
CA GLU A 97 -19.82 12.86 -0.41
C GLU A 97 -20.09 12.81 -1.92
N VAL A 98 -19.15 12.25 -2.70
CA VAL A 98 -19.21 12.21 -4.17
C VAL A 98 -19.50 10.81 -4.69
N LEU A 99 -19.00 9.78 -4.02
CA LEU A 99 -19.15 8.37 -4.41
C LEU A 99 -19.78 7.57 -3.29
N SER A 100 -20.85 6.85 -3.62
CA SER A 100 -21.37 5.80 -2.75
C SER A 100 -20.37 4.66 -2.59
N GLU A 101 -20.57 3.82 -1.57
CA GLU A 101 -19.75 2.64 -1.34
C GLU A 101 -19.67 1.71 -2.57
N GLN A 102 -20.80 1.52 -3.27
CA GLN A 102 -20.84 0.66 -4.45
C GLN A 102 -20.08 1.27 -5.63
N GLU A 103 -20.20 2.58 -5.85
CA GLU A 103 -19.45 3.28 -6.89
C GLU A 103 -17.96 3.28 -6.60
N PHE A 104 -17.58 3.47 -5.34
CA PHE A 104 -16.18 3.40 -4.92
C PHE A 104 -15.59 2.00 -5.13
N LYS A 105 -16.33 0.94 -4.83
CA LYS A 105 -15.92 -0.45 -5.13
C LYS A 105 -15.75 -0.69 -6.64
N THR A 106 -16.61 -0.10 -7.47
CA THR A 106 -16.45 -0.16 -8.93
C THR A 106 -15.18 0.59 -9.37
N VAL A 107 -14.93 1.78 -8.86
CA VAL A 107 -13.69 2.54 -9.13
C VAL A 107 -12.45 1.72 -8.72
N ALA A 108 -12.45 1.14 -7.53
CA ALA A 108 -11.35 0.32 -7.04
C ALA A 108 -11.10 -0.92 -7.91
N SER A 109 -12.16 -1.56 -8.40
CA SER A 109 -12.05 -2.69 -9.34
C SER A 109 -11.46 -2.26 -10.68
N LEU A 110 -11.83 -1.08 -11.20
CA LEU A 110 -11.29 -0.54 -12.44
C LEU A 110 -9.83 -0.05 -12.32
N ALA A 111 -9.34 0.17 -11.10
CA ALA A 111 -7.95 0.51 -10.84
C ALA A 111 -6.99 -0.68 -11.01
N ASP A 112 -7.49 -1.93 -11.00
CA ASP A 112 -6.67 -3.11 -11.24
C ASP A 112 -6.36 -3.27 -12.74
N TYR A 113 -5.20 -2.76 -13.14
CA TYR A 113 -4.68 -2.87 -14.49
C TYR A 113 -3.45 -3.78 -14.55
N SER A 114 -3.50 -4.80 -15.39
CA SER A 114 -2.39 -5.71 -15.63
C SER A 114 -1.95 -5.63 -17.09
N VAL A 115 -0.65 -5.46 -17.31
CA VAL A 115 -0.06 -5.67 -18.64
C VAL A 115 0.23 -7.16 -18.74
N VAL A 116 -0.41 -7.85 -19.69
CA VAL A 116 -0.05 -9.25 -19.97
C VAL A 116 1.24 -9.22 -20.76
N ASP A 117 2.25 -9.96 -20.28
CA ASP A 117 3.54 -10.07 -20.94
C ASP A 117 3.36 -10.83 -22.26
N GLY A 118 3.15 -10.09 -23.35
CA GLY A 118 2.78 -10.68 -24.64
C GLY A 118 2.62 -9.65 -25.76
N LYS A 119 3.44 -9.82 -26.81
CA LYS A 119 3.49 -9.13 -28.11
C LYS A 119 3.78 -7.62 -28.13
N ASP A 120 3.34 -6.84 -27.14
CA ASP A 120 3.50 -5.38 -27.13
C ASP A 120 4.45 -4.83 -26.04
N GLY A 121 5.03 -5.70 -25.20
CA GLY A 121 5.90 -5.30 -24.09
C GLY A 121 5.21 -4.37 -23.07
N PHE A 122 6.01 -3.57 -22.34
CA PHE A 122 5.53 -2.55 -21.39
C PHE A 122 5.03 -1.25 -22.09
N ASP A 123 4.52 -1.34 -23.33
CA ASP A 123 3.91 -0.19 -24.02
C ASP A 123 2.41 -0.07 -23.71
N TYR A 124 2.10 0.42 -22.51
CA TYR A 124 0.74 0.65 -22.02
C TYR A 124 0.40 2.14 -21.86
N ALA A 125 1.40 3.03 -21.90
CA ALA A 125 1.23 4.44 -21.52
C ALA A 125 0.21 5.19 -22.40
N GLY A 126 0.10 4.82 -23.68
CA GLY A 126 -0.84 5.41 -24.63
C GLY A 126 -2.25 4.79 -24.62
N ARG A 127 -2.47 3.69 -23.90
CA ARG A 127 -3.72 2.90 -23.97
C ARG A 127 -4.86 3.62 -23.21
N PRO A 128 -6.05 3.81 -23.82
CA PRO A 128 -7.19 4.44 -23.15
C PRO A 128 -7.57 3.78 -21.81
N GLU A 129 -7.48 2.45 -21.75
CA GLU A 129 -7.77 1.63 -20.57
C GLU A 129 -6.81 1.95 -19.43
N TYR A 130 -5.53 2.15 -19.74
CA TYR A 130 -4.55 2.54 -18.73
C TYR A 130 -4.85 3.94 -18.17
N ARG A 131 -5.33 4.88 -19.00
CA ARG A 131 -5.71 6.21 -18.49
C ARG A 131 -6.88 6.13 -17.50
N ILE A 132 -7.86 5.27 -17.78
CA ILE A 132 -9.00 5.04 -16.88
C ILE A 132 -8.50 4.41 -15.58
N ALA A 133 -7.75 3.31 -15.67
CA ALA A 133 -7.22 2.64 -14.49
C ALA A 133 -6.35 3.58 -13.65
N ARG A 134 -5.49 4.39 -14.27
CA ARG A 134 -4.67 5.40 -13.59
C ARG A 134 -5.52 6.45 -12.88
N ALA A 135 -6.62 6.89 -13.47
CA ALA A 135 -7.54 7.82 -12.80
C ALA A 135 -8.19 7.14 -11.58
N CYS A 136 -8.61 5.89 -11.72
CA CYS A 136 -9.19 5.10 -10.63
C CYS A 136 -8.19 4.85 -9.49
N MET A 137 -6.94 4.48 -9.79
CA MET A 137 -5.87 4.35 -8.79
C MET A 137 -5.73 5.63 -7.97
N ARG A 138 -5.69 6.79 -8.63
CA ARG A 138 -5.59 8.09 -7.98
C ARG A 138 -6.77 8.37 -7.05
N VAL A 139 -8.00 7.98 -7.40
CA VAL A 139 -9.17 8.16 -6.53
C VAL A 139 -9.01 7.35 -5.25
N VAL A 140 -8.65 6.07 -5.34
CA VAL A 140 -8.48 5.22 -4.16
C VAL A 140 -7.29 5.68 -3.30
N ASP A 141 -6.16 6.04 -3.90
CA ASP A 141 -5.01 6.55 -3.15
C ASP A 141 -5.31 7.90 -2.49
N THR A 142 -6.06 8.76 -3.16
CA THR A 142 -6.48 10.05 -2.61
C THR A 142 -7.42 9.86 -1.42
N ASP A 143 -8.35 8.90 -1.50
CA ASP A 143 -9.23 8.54 -0.37
C ASP A 143 -8.41 8.16 0.87
N ARG A 144 -7.42 7.27 0.71
CA ARG A 144 -6.51 6.86 1.78
C ARG A 144 -5.75 8.05 2.39
N LEU A 145 -5.22 8.93 1.55
CA LEU A 145 -4.46 10.10 1.99
C LEU A 145 -5.33 11.12 2.71
N ILE A 146 -6.53 11.39 2.21
CA ILE A 146 -7.49 12.29 2.86
C ILE A 146 -7.86 11.72 4.23
N HIS A 147 -8.15 10.41 4.32
CA HIS A 147 -8.44 9.76 5.60
C HIS A 147 -7.27 9.92 6.58
N ALA A 148 -6.03 9.65 6.16
CA ALA A 148 -4.84 9.81 7.00
C ALA A 148 -4.66 11.26 7.49
N ARG A 149 -4.86 12.24 6.60
CA ARG A 149 -4.76 13.67 6.92
C ARG A 149 -5.84 14.11 7.91
N ASP A 150 -7.10 13.85 7.60
CA ASP A 150 -8.24 14.42 8.33
C ASP A 150 -8.44 13.72 9.68
N ARG A 151 -8.19 12.41 9.75
CA ARG A 151 -8.41 11.64 10.97
C ARG A 151 -7.22 11.65 11.93
N PHE A 152 -5.99 11.71 11.38
CA PHE A 152 -4.77 11.53 12.18
C PHE A 152 -3.80 12.72 12.08
N GLY A 153 -4.09 13.76 11.30
CA GLY A 153 -3.26 14.97 11.22
C GLY A 153 -1.96 14.81 10.43
N TYR A 154 -1.89 13.81 9.54
CA TYR A 154 -0.71 13.55 8.72
C TYR A 154 -0.53 14.58 7.61
N VAL A 155 0.72 14.92 7.30
CA VAL A 155 1.06 15.64 6.06
C VAL A 155 1.21 14.61 4.96
N VAL A 156 0.36 14.69 3.95
CA VAL A 156 0.23 13.66 2.92
C VAL A 156 0.67 14.12 1.54
N SER A 157 1.21 13.20 0.75
CA SER A 157 1.49 13.43 -0.67
C SER A 157 1.30 12.16 -1.49
N LEU A 158 0.89 12.35 -2.75
CA LEU A 158 0.83 11.29 -3.75
C LEU A 158 1.91 11.57 -4.79
N SER A 159 2.90 10.69 -4.86
CA SER A 159 4.00 10.75 -5.82
C SER A 159 3.98 9.54 -6.76
N ARG A 160 4.97 9.45 -7.64
CA ARG A 160 5.10 8.36 -8.61
C ARG A 160 6.54 7.90 -8.78
N ILE A 161 6.71 6.62 -9.08
CA ILE A 161 7.98 6.03 -9.46
C ILE A 161 8.35 6.54 -10.86
N LEU A 162 9.61 6.95 -11.03
CA LEU A 162 10.16 7.39 -12.32
C LEU A 162 11.17 6.35 -12.84
N PRO A 163 11.21 6.10 -14.17
CA PRO A 163 10.32 6.65 -15.19
C PRO A 163 8.89 6.12 -15.06
N GLU A 164 7.88 6.89 -15.44
CA GLU A 164 6.47 6.49 -15.28
C GLU A 164 6.11 5.21 -16.05
N THR A 165 6.92 4.88 -17.07
CA THR A 165 6.78 3.68 -17.89
C THR A 165 7.34 2.41 -17.23
N CYS A 166 7.99 2.50 -16.06
CA CYS A 166 8.55 1.34 -15.38
C CYS A 166 7.51 0.31 -14.93
N THR A 167 6.29 0.76 -14.61
CA THR A 167 5.14 -0.10 -14.27
C THR A 167 3.85 0.71 -14.35
N PRO A 168 2.72 0.13 -14.77
CA PRO A 168 1.42 0.80 -14.68
C PRO A 168 1.00 1.11 -13.24
N LYS A 169 1.60 0.41 -12.27
CA LYS A 169 1.32 0.54 -10.83
C LYS A 169 2.47 1.31 -10.18
N ASN A 170 2.58 2.59 -10.53
CA ASN A 170 3.69 3.46 -10.14
C ASN A 170 3.31 4.49 -9.07
N SER A 171 2.11 4.43 -8.49
CA SER A 171 1.71 5.28 -7.36
C SER A 171 2.63 5.07 -6.16
N VAL A 172 2.99 6.16 -5.48
CA VAL A 172 3.67 6.17 -4.19
C VAL A 172 2.87 7.04 -3.24
N ILE A 173 2.24 6.40 -2.26
CA ILE A 173 1.47 7.05 -1.20
C ILE A 173 2.42 7.40 -0.06
N ILE A 174 2.44 8.66 0.37
CA ILE A 174 3.33 9.15 1.42
C ILE A 174 2.52 9.85 2.50
N GLY A 175 2.75 9.49 3.75
CA GLY A 175 2.21 10.16 4.92
C GLY A 175 3.31 10.44 5.94
N ARG A 176 3.54 11.71 6.25
CA ARG A 176 4.49 12.13 7.27
C ARG A 176 3.73 12.42 8.57
N ALA A 177 4.09 11.69 9.62
CA ALA A 177 3.60 11.96 10.95
C ALA A 177 4.02 13.37 11.39
N THR A 178 3.10 14.12 11.98
CA THR A 178 3.42 15.40 12.61
C THR A 178 3.90 15.12 14.04
N ALA A 179 4.96 15.80 14.48
CA ALA A 179 5.45 15.66 15.85
C ALA A 179 4.32 16.08 16.82
N ARG A 180 4.07 15.26 17.84
CA ARG A 180 3.17 15.61 18.94
C ARG A 180 3.78 16.70 19.81
#